data_AF-A0AAU9GCM1-F1
#
_entry.id   AF-A0AAU9GCM1-F1
#
_cell.length_a   1.000
_cell.length_b   1.000
_cell.length_c   1.000
_cell.angle_alpha   90.00
_cell.angle_beta   90.00
_cell.angle_gamma   90.00
#
_symmetry.space_group_name_H-M   'P 1'
#
loop_
_entity.id
_entity.type
_entity.pdbx_description
1 polymer ?
#
loop_
_entity_poly.entity_id
_entity_poly.type
_entity_poly.pdbx_seq_one_letter_code
_entity_poly.pdbx_strand_id
1 'polypeptide(L)'
;MSILNQFPKTLTKGLQRLRISQCLPQASYPNARNIWGYVAVAFNQVDAERLAKVGPNRLCAEWIVKNGGGVRFVDNPSRLWKDYNSLPAETSKFSIKVVDATNASIMKIGLAHFKGCNSIDTVIFHNCKHLEDDGLEGLTHIKNSLERLQVSGCYNISDSGLGVIAELKNLKQLLIFDMLFVKNMEQVALELKKQLPECDIKATKMGVQLKEE
;
A
#
# COMPACT_ATOMS: atom_id res chain seq x y z
N MET A 1 51.23 -20.50 -51.04
CA MET A 1 50.01 -20.31 -51.84
C MET A 1 49.46 -21.67 -52.18
N SER A 2 48.25 -21.96 -51.67
CA SER A 2 47.19 -22.82 -52.23
C SER A 2 47.54 -24.29 -52.56
N ILE A 3 46.78 -25.30 -52.14
CA ILE A 3 45.48 -25.74 -52.71
C ILE A 3 44.94 -26.80 -51.72
N LEU A 4 43.87 -26.50 -50.98
CA LEU A 4 42.46 -26.88 -51.19
C LEU A 4 42.08 -28.34 -50.85
N ASN A 5 41.15 -28.39 -49.90
CA ASN A 5 40.36 -29.51 -49.40
C ASN A 5 39.62 -30.30 -50.49
N GLN A 6 39.53 -31.62 -50.27
CA GLN A 6 38.53 -32.49 -50.88
C GLN A 6 37.52 -32.99 -49.84
N PHE A 7 36.26 -32.96 -50.28
CA PHE A 7 34.95 -33.39 -49.75
C PHE A 7 34.84 -34.92 -49.41
N PRO A 8 33.66 -35.54 -49.12
CA PRO A 8 32.35 -35.09 -48.55
C PRO A 8 31.67 -36.06 -47.51
N LYS A 9 30.55 -35.56 -46.93
CA LYS A 9 29.26 -36.22 -46.57
C LYS A 9 29.24 -37.47 -45.65
N THR A 10 28.54 -37.36 -44.51
CA THR A 10 27.33 -38.15 -44.19
C THR A 10 26.63 -37.68 -42.90
N LEU A 11 25.29 -37.78 -42.90
CA LEU A 11 24.34 -37.63 -41.81
C LEU A 11 24.59 -38.65 -40.68
N THR A 12 24.30 -38.29 -39.42
CA THR A 12 23.32 -39.02 -38.58
C THR A 12 22.99 -38.26 -37.29
N LYS A 13 21.80 -38.56 -36.77
CA LYS A 13 20.99 -37.85 -35.79
C LYS A 13 21.47 -38.02 -34.33
N GLY A 14 21.06 -37.06 -33.49
CA GLY A 14 20.58 -37.36 -32.14
C GLY A 14 21.46 -36.83 -31.02
N LEU A 15 20.96 -35.85 -30.26
CA LEU A 15 21.37 -35.56 -28.89
C LEU A 15 20.22 -34.80 -28.20
N GLN A 16 19.30 -35.54 -27.59
CA GLN A 16 18.43 -35.02 -26.53
C GLN A 16 19.25 -34.96 -25.25
N ARG A 17 19.45 -33.75 -24.71
CA ARG A 17 20.00 -33.56 -23.36
C ARG A 17 18.89 -33.78 -22.33
N LEU A 18 19.06 -34.79 -21.48
CA LEU A 18 18.30 -34.99 -20.25
C LEU A 18 18.49 -33.78 -19.32
N ARG A 19 17.40 -33.07 -18.99
CA ARG A 19 17.32 -32.17 -17.83
C ARG A 19 16.64 -32.94 -16.70
N ILE A 20 17.41 -33.31 -15.69
CA ILE A 20 16.85 -33.72 -14.40
C ILE A 20 16.47 -32.43 -13.68
N SER A 21 15.19 -32.09 -13.69
CA SER A 21 14.61 -31.09 -12.80
C SER A 21 13.77 -31.83 -11.78
N GLN A 22 14.29 -32.00 -10.57
CA GLN A 22 13.44 -32.31 -9.42
C GLN A 22 12.59 -31.06 -9.16
N CYS A 23 11.29 -31.14 -9.45
CA CYS A 23 10.32 -30.12 -9.06
C CYS A 23 9.29 -30.75 -8.12
N LEU A 24 9.21 -30.16 -6.93
CA LEU A 24 8.30 -30.44 -5.82
C LEU A 24 6.82 -30.49 -6.25
N PRO A 25 5.95 -31.18 -5.48
CA PRO A 25 4.54 -31.33 -5.84
C PRO A 25 3.86 -29.96 -5.93
N GLN A 26 3.32 -29.66 -7.11
CA GLN A 26 2.47 -28.49 -7.33
C GLN A 26 1.20 -28.65 -6.51
N ALA A 27 1.03 -27.83 -5.47
CA ALA A 27 -0.26 -27.65 -4.83
C ALA A 27 -1.22 -27.00 -5.84
N SER A 28 -2.16 -27.79 -6.36
CA SER A 28 -3.21 -27.33 -7.25
C SER A 28 -4.28 -26.59 -6.45
N TYR A 29 -4.18 -25.26 -6.39
CA TYR A 29 -5.32 -24.41 -6.02
C TYR A 29 -6.01 -23.96 -7.30
N PRO A 30 -7.34 -24.15 -7.47
CA PRO A 30 -8.06 -23.69 -8.65
C PRO A 30 -8.12 -22.17 -8.64
N ASN A 31 -7.14 -21.53 -9.29
CA ASN A 31 -6.94 -20.08 -9.30
C ASN A 31 -7.76 -19.43 -10.42
N ALA A 32 -9.08 -19.47 -10.33
CA ALA A 32 -9.93 -18.56 -11.09
C ALA A 32 -10.26 -17.37 -10.19
N ARG A 33 -9.41 -16.34 -10.19
CA ARG A 33 -9.78 -15.07 -9.56
C ARG A 33 -11.06 -14.57 -10.23
N ASN A 34 -12.10 -14.36 -9.44
CA ASN A 34 -13.35 -13.74 -9.89
C ASN A 34 -13.04 -12.37 -10.55
N ILE A 35 -13.86 -11.91 -11.49
CA ILE A 35 -13.71 -10.61 -12.17
C ILE A 35 -13.49 -9.47 -11.17
N TRP A 36 -14.15 -9.52 -10.01
CA TRP A 36 -14.01 -8.52 -8.94
C TRP A 36 -12.60 -8.47 -8.33
N GLY A 37 -11.88 -9.59 -8.31
CA GLY A 37 -10.47 -9.61 -7.90
C GLY A 37 -9.57 -8.86 -8.88
N TYR A 38 -9.82 -9.01 -10.19
CA TYR A 38 -9.10 -8.23 -11.21
C TYR A 38 -9.43 -6.74 -11.13
N VAL A 39 -10.70 -6.39 -10.92
CA VAL A 39 -11.14 -5.00 -10.76
C VAL A 39 -10.47 -4.36 -9.53
N ALA A 40 -10.46 -5.04 -8.38
CA ALA A 40 -9.83 -4.53 -7.16
C ALA A 40 -8.32 -4.28 -7.35
N VAL A 41 -7.62 -5.20 -8.04
CA VAL A 41 -6.21 -5.03 -8.39
C VAL A 41 -6.03 -3.84 -9.35
N ALA A 42 -6.83 -3.71 -10.39
CA ALA A 42 -6.72 -2.61 -11.35
C ALA A 42 -6.95 -1.23 -10.69
N PHE A 43 -7.86 -1.15 -9.71
CA PHE A 43 -8.11 0.08 -8.96
C PHE A 43 -6.97 0.46 -8.00
N ASN A 44 -6.16 -0.51 -7.57
CA ASN A 44 -5.04 -0.27 -6.64
C ASN A 44 -3.67 -0.27 -7.32
N GLN A 45 -3.54 -0.81 -8.54
CA GLN A 45 -2.27 -0.82 -9.26
C GLN A 45 -1.81 0.60 -9.60
N VAL A 46 -0.53 0.89 -9.36
CA VAL A 46 0.11 2.13 -9.81
C VAL A 46 0.24 2.11 -11.32
N ASP A 47 -0.26 3.14 -11.97
CA ASP A 47 -0.05 3.41 -13.40
C ASP A 47 1.20 4.29 -13.59
N ALA A 48 2.25 3.71 -14.16
CA ALA A 48 3.53 4.38 -14.35
C ALA A 48 3.49 5.51 -15.39
N GLU A 49 2.68 5.36 -16.43
CA GLU A 49 2.51 6.39 -17.47
C GLU A 49 1.73 7.58 -16.90
N ARG A 50 0.66 7.29 -16.14
CA ARG A 50 -0.09 8.32 -15.43
C ARG A 50 0.80 9.02 -14.40
N LEU A 51 1.60 8.27 -13.62
CA LEU A 51 2.56 8.83 -12.67
C LEU A 51 3.51 9.83 -13.36
N ALA A 52 4.09 9.44 -14.50
CA ALA A 52 5.00 10.30 -15.26
C ALA A 52 4.31 11.57 -15.76
N LYS A 53 3.03 11.48 -16.13
CA LYS A 53 2.24 12.61 -16.65
C LYS A 53 1.84 13.61 -15.56
N VAL A 54 1.31 13.13 -14.43
CA VAL A 54 0.63 14.00 -13.45
C VAL A 54 1.41 14.18 -12.14
N GLY A 55 2.39 13.32 -11.88
CA GLY A 55 3.17 13.31 -10.65
C GLY A 55 2.47 12.61 -9.47
N PRO A 56 3.21 12.39 -8.37
CA PRO A 56 2.80 11.50 -7.28
C PRO A 56 1.57 12.00 -6.52
N ASN A 57 1.52 13.28 -6.15
CA ASN A 57 0.39 13.84 -5.41
C ASN A 57 -0.93 13.73 -6.17
N ARG A 58 -0.94 14.05 -7.47
CA ARG A 58 -2.15 13.94 -8.27
C ARG A 58 -2.58 12.47 -8.43
N LEU A 59 -1.64 11.58 -8.75
CA LEU A 59 -1.94 10.15 -8.90
C LEU A 59 -2.46 9.54 -7.58
N CYS A 60 -1.85 9.87 -6.44
CA CYS A 60 -2.28 9.41 -5.14
C CYS A 60 -3.69 9.93 -4.79
N ALA A 61 -4.02 11.18 -5.11
CA ALA A 61 -5.36 11.73 -4.91
C ALA A 61 -6.40 10.99 -5.76
N GLU A 62 -6.11 10.76 -7.05
CA GLU A 62 -6.95 9.96 -7.94
C GLU A 62 -7.18 8.55 -7.38
N TRP A 63 -6.12 7.88 -6.89
CA TRP A 63 -6.19 6.56 -6.30
C TRP A 63 -7.08 6.50 -5.06
N ILE A 64 -6.88 7.41 -4.10
CA ILE A 64 -7.67 7.44 -2.86
C ILE A 64 -9.15 7.70 -3.18
N VAL A 65 -9.43 8.72 -4.00
CA VAL A 65 -10.82 9.12 -4.29
C VAL A 65 -11.56 8.07 -5.13
N LYS A 66 -10.92 7.47 -6.15
CA LYS A 66 -11.56 6.42 -6.95
C LYS A 66 -11.84 5.13 -6.16
N ASN A 67 -11.14 4.92 -5.04
CA ASN A 67 -11.38 3.81 -4.13
C ASN A 67 -12.35 4.17 -2.98
N GLY A 68 -13.02 5.33 -3.04
CA GLY A 68 -14.05 5.74 -2.08
C GLY A 68 -13.54 6.49 -0.85
N GLY A 69 -12.24 6.82 -0.82
CA GLY A 69 -11.67 7.70 0.21
C GLY A 69 -11.79 9.18 -0.16
N GLY A 70 -11.06 10.02 0.57
CA GLY A 70 -10.89 11.42 0.27
C GLY A 70 -9.51 11.94 0.65
N VAL A 71 -9.16 13.10 0.11
CA VAL A 71 -7.90 13.78 0.42
C VAL A 71 -8.14 15.22 0.84
N ARG A 72 -7.25 15.77 1.65
CA ARG A 72 -7.14 17.23 1.89
C ARG A 72 -5.77 17.71 1.45
N PHE A 73 -5.72 18.91 0.89
CA PHE A 73 -4.49 19.48 0.36
C PHE A 73 -3.80 20.39 1.38
N VAL A 74 -2.50 20.59 1.21
CA VAL A 74 -1.71 21.49 2.07
C VAL A 74 -2.29 22.90 2.08
N ASP A 75 -2.63 23.43 0.91
CA ASP A 75 -3.14 24.80 0.75
C ASP A 75 -4.59 24.97 1.25
N ASN A 76 -5.30 23.88 1.51
CA ASN A 76 -6.67 23.90 1.98
C ASN A 76 -6.96 22.64 2.83
N PRO A 77 -6.51 22.64 4.09
CA PRO A 77 -6.53 21.47 4.96
C PRO A 77 -7.91 21.18 5.58
N SER A 78 -8.88 22.08 5.41
CA SER A 78 -10.25 21.91 5.93
C SER A 78 -11.17 21.21 4.93
N ARG A 79 -10.98 21.43 3.62
CA ARG A 79 -11.80 20.80 2.60
C ARG A 79 -11.37 19.36 2.36
N LEU A 80 -12.36 18.46 2.30
CA LEU A 80 -12.18 17.05 1.98
C LEU A 80 -12.73 16.76 0.57
N TRP A 81 -11.85 16.36 -0.35
CA TRP A 81 -12.21 15.98 -1.71
C TRP A 81 -12.55 14.49 -1.75
N LYS A 82 -13.84 14.16 -1.93
CA LYS A 82 -14.35 12.78 -2.08
C LYS A 82 -14.95 12.49 -3.46
N ASP A 83 -15.17 13.52 -4.27
CA ASP A 83 -15.64 13.37 -5.63
C ASP A 83 -14.46 13.51 -6.60
N TYR A 84 -14.25 12.47 -7.42
CA TYR A 84 -13.17 12.41 -8.41
C TYR A 84 -13.26 13.55 -9.41
N ASN A 85 -14.48 13.90 -9.85
CA ASN A 85 -14.71 14.95 -10.83
C ASN A 85 -14.51 16.36 -10.25
N SER A 86 -14.46 16.47 -8.93
CA SER A 86 -14.20 17.70 -8.19
C SER A 86 -12.72 17.92 -7.85
N LEU A 87 -11.83 17.00 -8.24
CA LEU A 87 -10.39 17.19 -8.09
C LEU A 87 -9.92 18.40 -8.93
N PRO A 88 -8.87 19.13 -8.50
CA PRO A 88 -8.31 20.23 -9.29
C PRO A 88 -7.94 19.79 -10.71
N ALA A 89 -7.87 20.75 -11.64
CA ALA A 89 -7.47 20.50 -13.02
C ALA A 89 -6.12 19.75 -13.08
N GLU A 90 -5.92 18.93 -14.11
CA GLU A 90 -4.70 18.12 -14.28
C GLU A 90 -3.41 18.94 -14.31
N THR A 91 -3.50 20.18 -14.77
CA THR A 91 -2.39 21.13 -14.81
C THR A 91 -2.07 21.76 -13.46
N SER A 92 -3.01 21.75 -12.52
CA SER A 92 -2.85 22.36 -11.19
C SER A 92 -1.91 21.52 -10.34
N LYS A 93 -0.89 22.16 -9.75
CA LYS A 93 0.00 21.54 -8.78
C LYS A 93 -0.58 21.72 -7.38
N PHE A 94 -0.54 20.64 -6.60
CA PHE A 94 -0.94 20.62 -5.21
C PHE A 94 -0.18 19.51 -4.49
N SER A 95 -0.13 19.60 -3.17
CA SER A 95 0.39 18.56 -2.29
C SER A 95 -0.71 18.02 -1.39
N ILE A 96 -0.77 16.70 -1.23
CA ILE A 96 -1.68 16.06 -0.28
C ILE A 96 -1.12 16.24 1.13
N LYS A 97 -1.99 16.63 2.06
CA LYS A 97 -1.69 16.70 3.50
C LYS A 97 -2.35 15.57 4.26
N VAL A 98 -3.63 15.30 3.97
CA VAL A 98 -4.44 14.30 4.66
C VAL A 98 -4.96 13.28 3.67
N VAL A 99 -4.83 12.00 4.02
CA VAL A 99 -5.48 10.87 3.35
C VAL A 99 -6.53 10.29 4.29
N ASP A 100 -7.79 10.35 3.89
CA ASP A 100 -8.92 9.74 4.59
C ASP A 100 -9.43 8.56 3.76
N ALA A 101 -9.02 7.35 4.13
CA ALA A 101 -9.44 6.11 3.46
C ALA A 101 -10.63 5.44 4.18
N THR A 102 -11.47 6.21 4.87
CA THR A 102 -12.67 5.68 5.53
C THR A 102 -13.59 4.97 4.55
N ASN A 103 -13.84 3.68 4.79
CA ASN A 103 -14.60 2.75 3.94
C ASN A 103 -14.00 2.56 2.54
N ALA A 104 -12.73 2.94 2.32
CA ALA A 104 -12.10 2.83 1.01
C ALA A 104 -11.66 1.40 0.70
N SER A 105 -11.76 1.02 -0.58
CA SER A 105 -11.33 -0.28 -1.11
C SER A 105 -9.83 -0.31 -1.43
N ILE A 106 -9.00 0.06 -0.44
CA ILE A 106 -7.54 0.09 -0.59
C ILE A 106 -6.90 -1.27 -0.28
N MET A 107 -5.84 -1.60 -1.00
CA MET A 107 -5.05 -2.82 -0.86
C MET A 107 -3.55 -2.50 -0.75
N LYS A 108 -2.73 -3.45 -0.29
CA LYS A 108 -1.27 -3.29 -0.14
C LYS A 108 -0.57 -2.67 -1.35
N ILE A 109 -0.90 -3.15 -2.55
CA ILE A 109 -0.27 -2.69 -3.80
C ILE A 109 -0.59 -1.21 -4.09
N GLY A 110 -1.71 -0.72 -3.55
CA GLY A 110 -2.15 0.66 -3.66
C GLY A 110 -1.28 1.62 -2.88
N LEU A 111 -0.73 1.21 -1.73
CA LEU A 111 0.07 2.12 -0.91
C LEU A 111 1.39 2.53 -1.57
N ALA A 112 1.82 1.87 -2.65
CA ALA A 112 2.91 2.35 -3.50
C ALA A 112 2.66 3.75 -4.08
N HIS A 113 1.40 4.20 -4.16
CA HIS A 113 1.04 5.58 -4.53
C HIS A 113 1.54 6.63 -3.54
N PHE A 114 1.84 6.27 -2.29
CA PHE A 114 2.44 7.18 -1.32
C PHE A 114 3.89 7.57 -1.67
N LYS A 115 4.57 6.81 -2.52
CA LYS A 115 5.94 7.12 -2.94
C LYS A 115 5.99 8.50 -3.62
N GLY A 116 6.80 9.39 -3.06
CA GLY A 116 6.98 10.77 -3.54
C GLY A 116 5.94 11.77 -3.02
N CYS A 117 5.02 11.35 -2.16
CA CYS A 117 4.07 12.25 -1.48
C CYS A 117 4.65 12.78 -0.15
N ASN A 118 5.60 13.70 -0.23
CA ASN A 118 6.43 14.12 0.92
C ASN A 118 5.74 15.05 1.93
N SER A 119 4.44 15.31 1.78
CA SER A 119 3.69 16.27 2.62
C SER A 119 2.49 15.64 3.34
N ILE A 120 2.29 14.33 3.19
CA ILE A 120 1.21 13.62 3.89
C ILE A 120 1.60 13.51 5.36
N ASP A 121 0.87 14.21 6.21
CA ASP A 121 1.06 14.21 7.67
C ASP A 121 -0.01 13.41 8.41
N THR A 122 -1.13 13.12 7.76
CA THR A 122 -2.27 12.45 8.39
C THR A 122 -2.81 11.35 7.48
N VAL A 123 -2.90 10.14 8.01
CA VAL A 123 -3.53 9.00 7.33
C VAL A 123 -4.59 8.38 8.24
N ILE A 124 -5.79 8.22 7.71
CA ILE A 124 -6.91 7.55 8.37
C ILE A 124 -7.25 6.29 7.58
N PHE A 125 -6.93 5.14 8.13
CA PHE A 125 -7.46 3.86 7.71
C PHE A 125 -8.61 3.48 8.64
N HIS A 126 -9.83 3.66 8.15
CA HIS A 126 -11.04 3.28 8.88
C HIS A 126 -11.89 2.34 8.03
N ASN A 127 -12.18 1.15 8.54
CA ASN A 127 -13.00 0.13 7.87
C ASN A 127 -12.47 -0.24 6.47
N CYS A 128 -11.14 -0.27 6.28
CA CYS A 128 -10.50 -0.70 5.03
C CYS A 128 -10.42 -2.24 4.99
N LYS A 129 -11.47 -2.89 4.49
CA LYS A 129 -11.65 -4.36 4.57
C LYS A 129 -10.66 -5.18 3.72
N HIS A 130 -9.99 -4.58 2.76
CA HIS A 130 -9.02 -5.26 1.88
C HIS A 130 -7.56 -4.96 2.23
N LEU A 131 -7.33 -4.21 3.32
CA LEU A 131 -6.00 -3.95 3.84
C LEU A 131 -5.63 -5.07 4.82
N GLU A 132 -4.46 -5.67 4.60
CA GLU A 132 -3.89 -6.77 5.37
C GLU A 132 -2.57 -6.33 6.03
N ASP A 133 -1.96 -7.19 6.85
CA ASP A 133 -0.74 -6.90 7.61
C ASP A 133 0.38 -6.29 6.75
N ASP A 134 0.71 -6.92 5.62
CA ASP A 134 1.76 -6.47 4.70
C ASP A 134 1.40 -5.17 3.98
N GLY A 135 0.13 -4.77 4.01
CA GLY A 135 -0.34 -3.49 3.51
C GLY A 135 0.23 -2.33 4.29
N LEU A 136 0.41 -2.45 5.60
CA LEU A 136 0.89 -1.34 6.43
C LEU A 136 2.36 -0.97 6.13
N GLU A 137 3.15 -1.87 5.54
CA GLU A 137 4.52 -1.58 5.11
C GLU A 137 4.61 -0.38 4.16
N GLY A 138 3.56 -0.15 3.35
CA GLY A 138 3.52 0.99 2.43
C GLY A 138 3.53 2.36 3.12
N LEU A 139 3.21 2.45 4.41
CA LEU A 139 3.34 3.69 5.20
C LEU A 139 4.80 4.16 5.30
N THR A 140 5.78 3.26 5.15
CA THR A 140 7.20 3.62 5.17
C THR A 140 7.60 4.59 4.06
N HIS A 141 6.82 4.66 2.97
CA HIS A 141 7.02 5.65 1.89
C HIS A 141 6.83 7.10 2.35
N ILE A 142 6.08 7.33 3.42
CA ILE A 142 5.78 8.65 4.00
C ILE A 142 6.26 8.77 5.44
N LYS A 143 7.14 7.88 5.90
CA LYS A 143 7.66 7.87 7.30
C LYS A 143 8.31 9.18 7.74
N ASN A 144 8.81 9.97 6.80
CA ASN A 144 9.47 11.25 7.06
C ASN A 144 8.48 12.41 7.25
N SER A 145 7.23 12.27 6.80
CA SER A 145 6.22 13.33 6.88
C SER A 145 5.01 12.96 7.75
N LEU A 146 4.73 11.66 7.95
CA LEU A 146 3.56 11.18 8.66
C LEU A 146 3.65 11.47 10.16
N GLU A 147 2.69 12.24 10.68
CA GLU A 147 2.62 12.65 12.08
C GLU A 147 1.39 12.09 12.81
N ARG A 148 0.29 11.82 12.10
CA ARG A 148 -0.97 11.33 12.66
C ARG A 148 -1.46 10.11 11.90
N LEU A 149 -1.66 9.01 12.60
CA LEU A 149 -2.13 7.75 12.02
C LEU A 149 -3.33 7.22 12.81
N GLN A 150 -4.37 6.85 12.08
CA GLN A 150 -5.47 6.03 12.60
C GLN A 150 -5.54 4.72 11.82
N VAL A 151 -5.53 3.59 12.53
CA VAL A 151 -5.83 2.25 11.98
C VAL A 151 -6.98 1.67 12.77
N SER A 152 -8.15 1.58 12.16
CA SER A 152 -9.38 1.21 12.89
C SER A 152 -10.38 0.48 12.02
N GLY A 153 -11.11 -0.49 12.57
CA GLY A 153 -12.06 -1.28 11.78
C GLY A 153 -11.41 -2.09 10.64
N CYS A 154 -10.07 -2.15 10.59
CA CYS A 154 -9.31 -2.85 9.57
C CYS A 154 -9.15 -4.30 10.01
N TYR A 155 -10.22 -5.08 9.83
CA TYR A 155 -10.34 -6.38 10.49
C TYR A 155 -9.34 -7.43 10.04
N ASN A 156 -8.70 -7.29 8.88
CA ASN A 156 -7.68 -8.24 8.39
C ASN A 156 -6.25 -7.90 8.86
N ILE A 157 -6.10 -6.92 9.75
CA ILE A 157 -4.81 -6.58 10.37
C ILE A 157 -4.75 -7.21 11.76
N SER A 158 -3.63 -7.85 12.05
CA SER A 158 -3.34 -8.57 13.29
C SER A 158 -2.26 -7.85 14.12
N ASP A 159 -1.91 -8.44 15.26
CA ASP A 159 -0.84 -7.93 16.13
C ASP A 159 0.50 -7.77 15.36
N SER A 160 0.82 -8.65 14.39
CA SER A 160 2.06 -8.56 13.60
C SER A 160 2.07 -7.39 12.62
N GLY A 161 0.96 -7.16 11.91
CA GLY A 161 0.87 -6.06 10.93
C GLY A 161 1.08 -4.69 11.56
N LEU A 162 0.63 -4.51 12.80
CA LEU A 162 0.82 -3.25 13.53
C LEU A 162 2.29 -2.98 13.90
N GLY A 163 3.16 -3.99 13.88
CA GLY A 163 4.58 -3.84 14.24
C GLY A 163 5.33 -2.82 13.38
N VAL A 164 4.98 -2.68 12.10
CA VAL A 164 5.64 -1.73 11.18
C VAL A 164 5.45 -0.26 11.58
N ILE A 165 4.42 0.03 12.37
CA ILE A 165 4.17 1.39 12.88
C ILE A 165 5.35 1.88 13.72
N ALA A 166 6.12 0.98 14.35
CA ALA A 166 7.34 1.33 15.08
C ALA A 166 8.41 2.02 14.22
N GLU A 167 8.36 1.90 12.89
CA GLU A 167 9.29 2.56 11.97
C GLU A 167 8.93 4.04 11.70
N LEU A 168 7.72 4.47 12.06
CA LEU A 168 7.21 5.81 11.80
C LEU A 168 7.68 6.80 12.87
N LYS A 169 8.98 7.12 12.85
CA LYS A 169 9.65 7.88 13.94
C LYS A 169 9.17 9.31 14.14
N ASN A 170 8.46 9.90 13.15
CA ASN A 170 7.88 11.24 13.25
C ASN A 170 6.43 11.24 13.76
N LEU A 171 5.87 10.06 14.11
CA LEU A 171 4.49 9.94 14.53
C LEU A 171 4.25 10.58 15.90
N LYS A 172 3.36 11.55 15.95
CA LYS A 172 2.95 12.30 17.15
C LYS A 172 1.64 11.77 17.75
N GLN A 173 0.72 11.29 16.92
CA GLN A 173 -0.53 10.68 17.35
C GLN A 173 -0.79 9.36 16.64
N LEU A 174 -1.16 8.35 17.41
CA LEU A 174 -1.56 7.04 16.92
C LEU A 174 -2.87 6.60 17.58
N LEU A 175 -3.87 6.30 16.75
CA LEU A 175 -5.10 5.65 17.19
C LEU A 175 -5.23 4.26 16.60
N ILE A 176 -5.47 3.28 17.46
CA ILE A 176 -5.76 1.91 17.06
C ILE A 176 -7.00 1.45 17.81
N PHE A 177 -8.06 1.10 17.09
CA PHE A 177 -9.26 0.58 17.73
C PHE A 177 -10.14 -0.25 16.80
N ASP A 178 -11.06 -1.02 17.38
CA ASP A 178 -11.99 -1.85 16.62
C ASP A 178 -11.24 -2.80 15.65
N MET A 179 -10.24 -3.51 16.17
CA MET A 179 -9.38 -4.41 15.39
C MET A 179 -9.70 -5.87 15.74
N LEU A 180 -10.39 -6.58 14.84
CA LEU A 180 -10.93 -7.91 15.10
C LEU A 180 -9.84 -8.98 15.36
N PHE A 181 -8.73 -8.94 14.62
CA PHE A 181 -7.66 -9.94 14.72
C PHE A 181 -6.47 -9.52 15.60
N VAL A 182 -6.55 -8.37 16.29
CA VAL A 182 -5.55 -7.97 17.28
C VAL A 182 -5.92 -8.61 18.62
N LYS A 183 -5.18 -9.66 18.99
CA LYS A 183 -5.49 -10.46 20.18
C LYS A 183 -5.09 -9.75 21.46
N ASN A 184 -3.96 -9.03 21.46
CA ASN A 184 -3.42 -8.38 22.64
C ASN A 184 -3.08 -6.90 22.36
N MET A 185 -4.12 -6.07 22.37
CA MET A 185 -4.00 -4.63 22.16
C MET A 185 -3.06 -3.95 23.17
N GLU A 186 -3.06 -4.41 24.43
CA GLU A 186 -2.20 -3.84 25.48
C GLU A 186 -0.72 -4.10 25.20
N GLN A 187 -0.36 -5.32 24.81
CA GLN A 187 1.01 -5.66 24.46
C GLN A 187 1.49 -4.90 23.21
N VAL A 188 0.62 -4.77 22.20
CA VAL A 188 0.92 -3.96 21.01
C VAL A 188 1.18 -2.51 21.40
N ALA A 189 0.30 -1.92 22.23
CA ALA A 189 0.45 -0.55 22.71
C ALA A 189 1.76 -0.36 23.47
N LEU A 190 2.12 -1.31 24.35
CA LEU A 190 3.33 -1.27 25.15
C LEU A 190 4.59 -1.30 24.27
N GLU A 191 4.67 -2.22 23.31
CA GLU A 191 5.83 -2.31 22.40
C GLU A 191 5.93 -1.06 21.51
N LEU A 192 4.82 -0.59 20.94
CA LEU A 192 4.82 0.64 20.15
C LEU A 192 5.26 1.85 20.98
N LYS A 193 4.80 1.96 22.25
CA LYS A 193 5.19 3.06 23.15
C LYS A 193 6.67 3.02 23.50
N LYS A 194 7.25 1.82 23.64
CA LYS A 194 8.70 1.64 23.83
C LYS A 194 9.51 2.14 22.62
N GLN A 195 9.02 1.91 21.41
CA GLN A 195 9.70 2.29 20.16
C GLN A 195 9.42 3.73 19.71
N LEU A 196 8.32 4.33 20.18
CA LEU A 196 7.82 5.67 19.88
C LEU A 196 7.46 6.42 21.18
N PRO A 197 8.44 6.74 22.04
CA PRO A 197 8.18 7.28 23.38
C PRO A 197 7.42 8.61 23.38
N GLU A 198 7.64 9.46 22.39
CA GLU A 198 7.01 10.78 22.26
C GLU A 198 5.60 10.73 21.61
N CYS A 199 5.19 9.59 21.06
CA CYS A 199 3.89 9.47 20.39
C CYS A 199 2.74 9.35 21.41
N ASP A 200 1.67 10.13 21.25
CA ASP A 200 0.39 9.95 21.96
C ASP A 200 -0.34 8.75 21.34
N ILE A 201 -0.17 7.58 21.95
CA ILE A 201 -0.75 6.31 21.51
C ILE A 201 -2.03 6.02 22.29
N LYS A 202 -3.14 5.88 21.58
CA LYS A 202 -4.39 5.34 22.13
C LYS A 202 -4.78 4.08 21.36
N ALA A 203 -4.56 2.95 22.00
CA ALA A 203 -4.87 1.62 21.48
C ALA A 203 -5.95 1.00 22.37
N THR A 204 -7.18 0.83 21.87
CA THR A 204 -8.32 0.38 22.68
C THR A 204 -9.24 -0.54 21.89
N LYS A 205 -10.14 -1.25 22.57
CA LYS A 205 -11.19 -2.03 21.89
C LYS A 205 -12.40 -1.17 21.46
N MET A 206 -12.51 0.05 21.97
CA MET A 206 -13.65 0.96 21.77
C MET A 206 -13.30 2.10 20.79
N GLY A 207 -14.31 2.69 20.15
CA GLY A 207 -14.13 3.81 19.22
C GLY A 207 -13.52 5.06 19.88
N VAL A 208 -12.53 5.68 19.21
CA VAL A 208 -11.88 6.93 19.61
C VAL A 208 -11.68 7.82 18.38
N GLN A 209 -11.64 9.14 18.52
CA GLN A 209 -11.39 10.09 17.42
C GLN A 209 -10.01 10.73 17.53
N LEU A 210 -9.41 11.05 16.38
CA LEU A 210 -8.20 11.89 16.31
C LEU A 210 -8.53 13.25 16.91
N LYS A 211 -7.60 13.82 17.68
CA LYS A 211 -7.77 15.19 18.15
C LYS A 211 -7.59 16.12 16.95
N GLU A 212 -8.55 17.02 16.74
CA GLU A 212 -8.39 18.12 15.80
C GLU A 212 -7.32 19.08 16.36
N GLU A 213 -6.47 19.60 15.48
CA GLU A 213 -5.54 20.70 15.76
C GLU A 213 -6.02 21.95 15.04
#